data_AF-B0BFB4-F1
#
_entry.id   AF-B0BFB4-F1
#
_cell.length_a   1.000
_cell.length_b   1.000
_cell.length_c   1.000
_cell.angle_alpha   90.00
_cell.angle_beta   90.00
_cell.angle_gamma   90.00
#
_symmetry.space_group_name_H-M   'P 1'
#
loop_
_entity.id
_entity.type
_entity.pdbx_description
1 polymer ?
#
loop_
_entity_poly.entity_id
_entity_poly.type
_entity_poly.pdbx_seq_one_letter_code
_entity_poly.pdbx_strand_id
1 'polypeptide(L)'
;GVRPAKERYRMSGGRSMGHVVFRRVLLACGALLALVALIVALVVVPAVESDVSPNARPEKAVLAFWVNVGLNLILAIACVGAALTAKRQGSVSVAILVVVAIVGLLLGLALVDAAFAFRSHELIRQGTPALLFICAAVDLIAGVVLILAVARRPRID
;
A
#
# COMPACT_ATOMS: atom_id res chain seq x y z
N GLY A 1 -50.23 -0.91 15.49
CA GLY A 1 -49.90 -1.49 14.18
C GLY A 1 -48.60 -2.27 14.28
N VAL A 2 -48.68 -3.59 14.32
CA VAL A 2 -47.52 -4.50 14.45
C VAL A 2 -46.84 -4.60 13.08
N ARG A 3 -45.65 -4.02 12.92
CA ARG A 3 -44.87 -4.20 11.70
C ARG A 3 -44.39 -5.65 11.60
N PRO A 4 -44.48 -6.30 10.41
CA PRO A 4 -44.18 -7.71 10.26
C PRO A 4 -42.68 -8.00 10.50
N ALA A 5 -42.40 -9.01 11.31
CA ALA A 5 -41.06 -9.46 11.70
C ALA A 5 -40.12 -9.79 10.51
N LYS A 6 -40.69 -9.97 9.31
CA LYS A 6 -39.98 -10.26 8.07
C LYS A 6 -39.08 -9.11 7.59
N GLU A 7 -39.39 -7.88 7.96
CA GLU A 7 -38.64 -6.69 7.52
C GLU A 7 -37.34 -6.49 8.34
N ARG A 8 -37.29 -7.01 9.57
CA ARG A 8 -36.12 -6.91 10.46
C ARG A 8 -34.94 -7.80 10.04
N TYR A 9 -35.21 -8.91 9.34
CA TYR A 9 -34.17 -9.82 8.84
C TYR A 9 -33.49 -9.33 7.56
N ARG A 10 -34.20 -8.58 6.70
CA ARG A 10 -33.63 -8.09 5.43
C ARG A 10 -32.58 -6.99 5.62
N MET A 11 -32.64 -6.25 6.72
CA MET A 11 -31.68 -5.16 7.01
C MET A 11 -30.42 -5.58 7.77
N SER A 12 -30.36 -6.83 8.28
CA SER A 12 -29.20 -7.33 9.04
C SER A 12 -28.15 -8.03 8.14
N GLY A 13 -28.58 -8.72 7.07
CA GLY A 13 -27.68 -9.44 6.17
C GLY A 13 -26.77 -8.56 5.29
N GLY A 14 -27.23 -7.37 4.89
CA GLY A 14 -26.46 -6.49 4.01
C GLY A 14 -25.27 -5.80 4.69
N ARG A 15 -25.37 -5.51 5.99
CA ARG A 15 -24.28 -4.88 6.76
C ARG A 15 -23.12 -5.84 7.03
N SER A 16 -23.40 -7.13 7.25
CA SER A 16 -22.34 -8.10 7.56
C SER A 16 -21.37 -8.34 6.38
N MET A 17 -21.84 -8.26 5.14
CA MET A 17 -21.01 -8.59 3.97
C MET A 17 -20.01 -7.47 3.63
N GLY A 18 -20.40 -6.20 3.76
CA GLY A 18 -19.53 -5.05 3.47
C GLY A 18 -18.29 -4.97 4.38
N HIS A 19 -18.45 -5.30 5.67
CA HIS A 19 -17.32 -5.30 6.62
C HIS A 19 -16.30 -6.40 6.32
N VAL A 20 -16.74 -7.57 5.86
CA VAL A 20 -15.84 -8.68 5.50
C VAL A 20 -15.04 -8.35 4.25
N VAL A 21 -15.69 -7.78 3.23
CA VAL A 21 -15.01 -7.37 1.98
C VAL A 21 -14.00 -6.26 2.25
N PHE A 22 -14.38 -5.21 2.97
CA PHE A 22 -13.47 -4.10 3.32
C PHE A 22 -12.25 -4.59 4.12
N ARG A 23 -12.47 -5.47 5.10
CA ARG A 23 -11.39 -6.07 5.89
C ARG A 23 -10.43 -6.90 5.02
N ARG A 24 -10.96 -7.70 4.08
CA ARG A 24 -10.14 -8.47 3.14
C ARG A 24 -9.32 -7.56 2.23
N VAL A 25 -9.92 -6.47 1.73
CA VAL A 25 -9.22 -5.48 0.89
C VAL A 25 -8.07 -4.83 1.66
N LEU A 26 -8.31 -4.37 2.90
CA LEU A 26 -7.25 -3.79 3.73
C LEU A 26 -6.12 -4.77 4.02
N LEU A 27 -6.44 -6.04 4.34
CA LEU A 27 -5.43 -7.07 4.55
C LEU A 27 -4.63 -7.36 3.27
N ALA A 28 -5.28 -7.41 2.11
CA ALA A 28 -4.62 -7.59 0.83
C ALA A 28 -3.69 -6.41 0.51
N CYS A 29 -4.15 -5.17 0.68
CA CYS A 29 -3.31 -3.97 0.54
C CYS A 29 -2.11 -4.01 1.49
N GLY A 30 -2.34 -4.33 2.77
CA GLY A 30 -1.26 -4.44 3.75
C GLY A 30 -0.22 -5.51 3.39
N ALA A 31 -0.68 -6.67 2.92
CA ALA A 31 0.21 -7.74 2.46
C ALA A 31 1.01 -7.34 1.21
N LEU A 32 0.40 -6.64 0.25
CA LEU A 32 1.07 -6.13 -0.94
C LEU A 32 2.16 -5.11 -0.57
N LEU A 33 1.86 -4.14 0.31
CA LEU A 33 2.82 -3.14 0.77
C LEU A 33 4.00 -3.78 1.52
N ALA A 34 3.72 -4.78 2.37
CA ALA A 34 4.76 -5.53 3.06
C ALA A 34 5.64 -6.35 2.08
N LEU A 35 5.03 -6.95 1.05
CA LEU A 35 5.76 -7.67 0.01
C LEU A 35 6.65 -6.72 -0.79
N VAL A 36 6.17 -5.54 -1.16
CA VAL A 36 6.98 -4.51 -1.85
C VAL A 36 8.16 -4.09 -0.98
N ALA A 37 7.93 -3.81 0.31
CA ALA A 37 8.99 -3.49 1.26
C ALA A 37 10.06 -4.60 1.31
N LEU A 38 9.64 -5.87 1.34
CA LEU A 38 10.55 -7.01 1.36
C LEU A 38 11.37 -7.13 0.06
N ILE A 39 10.73 -6.95 -1.10
CA ILE A 39 11.40 -6.99 -2.40
C ILE A 39 12.45 -5.87 -2.50
N VAL A 40 12.08 -4.65 -2.11
CA VAL A 40 13.01 -3.52 -2.13
C VAL A 40 14.18 -3.76 -1.18
N ALA A 41 13.93 -4.22 0.05
CA ALA A 41 14.96 -4.47 1.04
C ALA A 41 15.92 -5.62 0.65
N LEU A 42 15.41 -6.72 0.10
CA LEU A 42 16.21 -7.92 -0.17
C LEU A 42 16.83 -7.96 -1.57
N VAL A 43 16.23 -7.27 -2.55
CA VAL A 43 16.68 -7.35 -3.95
C VAL A 43 17.24 -6.01 -4.41
N VAL A 44 16.53 -4.90 -4.18
CA VAL A 44 16.93 -3.59 -4.70
C VAL A 44 18.09 -3.01 -3.91
N VAL A 45 18.01 -2.98 -2.58
CA VAL A 45 19.06 -2.40 -1.72
C VAL A 45 20.42 -3.06 -1.95
N PRO A 46 20.55 -4.40 -1.94
CA PRO A 46 21.84 -5.04 -2.20
C PRO A 46 22.35 -4.79 -3.63
N ALA A 47 21.45 -4.71 -4.61
CA ALA A 47 21.83 -4.40 -5.98
C ALA A 47 22.39 -2.98 -6.11
N VAL A 48 21.80 -2.00 -5.40
CA VAL A 48 22.27 -0.61 -5.40
C VAL A 48 23.56 -0.46 -4.60
N GLU A 49 23.74 -1.18 -3.49
CA GLU A 49 24.99 -1.20 -2.74
C GLU A 49 26.16 -1.77 -3.55
N SER A 50 25.88 -2.72 -4.45
CA SER A 50 26.89 -3.31 -5.34
C SER A 50 27.26 -2.44 -6.54
N ASP A 51 26.58 -1.30 -6.75
CA ASP A 51 26.88 -0.40 -7.86
C ASP A 51 28.12 0.45 -7.57
N VAL A 52 29.20 0.16 -8.32
CA VAL A 52 30.51 0.82 -8.20
C VAL A 52 30.70 1.93 -9.25
N SER A 53 29.60 2.39 -9.87
CA SER A 53 29.67 3.38 -10.94
C SER A 53 30.33 4.69 -10.47
N PRO A 54 31.31 5.23 -11.23
CA PRO A 54 32.17 6.33 -10.79
C PRO A 54 31.46 7.68 -10.57
N ASN A 55 30.17 7.78 -10.93
CA ASN A 55 29.36 8.99 -10.76
C ASN A 55 28.11 8.78 -9.88
N ALA A 56 27.91 7.57 -9.34
CA ALA A 56 26.77 7.27 -8.48
C ALA A 56 27.06 7.72 -7.03
N ARG A 57 26.03 8.21 -6.34
CA ARG A 57 26.07 8.46 -4.88
C ARG A 57 25.27 7.35 -4.18
N PRO A 58 25.81 6.13 -4.05
CA PRO A 58 25.06 4.96 -3.57
C PRO A 58 24.53 5.17 -2.15
N GLU A 59 25.28 5.84 -1.28
CA GLU A 59 24.87 6.10 0.11
C GLU A 59 23.51 6.81 0.21
N LYS A 60 23.27 7.81 -0.66
CA LYS A 60 22.00 8.57 -0.66
C LYS A 60 20.86 7.75 -1.24
N ALA A 61 21.13 6.95 -2.26
CA ALA A 61 20.13 6.08 -2.89
C ALA A 61 19.69 4.96 -1.93
N VAL A 62 20.65 4.30 -1.27
CA VAL A 62 20.39 3.25 -0.27
C VAL A 62 19.54 3.80 0.87
N LEU A 63 19.87 4.99 1.39
CA LEU A 63 19.07 5.62 2.44
C LEU A 63 17.63 5.90 1.97
N ALA A 64 17.44 6.40 0.74
CA ALA A 64 16.12 6.63 0.18
C ALA A 64 15.30 5.34 0.05
N PHE A 65 15.93 4.24 -0.37
CA PHE A 65 15.28 2.93 -0.42
C PHE A 65 14.89 2.42 0.97
N TRP A 66 15.73 2.58 1.98
CA TRP A 66 15.40 2.22 3.36
C TRP A 66 14.23 3.04 3.91
N VAL A 67 14.18 4.34 3.60
CA VAL A 67 13.02 5.19 3.93
C VAL A 67 11.74 4.66 3.26
N ASN A 68 11.83 4.27 1.98
CA ASN A 68 10.72 3.67 1.25
C ASN A 68 10.24 2.34 1.87
N VAL A 69 11.17 1.46 2.25
CA VAL A 69 10.87 0.20 2.96
C VAL A 69 10.15 0.48 4.29
N GLY A 70 10.67 1.42 5.09
CA GLY A 70 10.08 1.80 6.37
C GLY A 70 8.67 2.35 6.21
N LEU A 71 8.46 3.26 5.25
CA LEU A 71 7.15 3.81 4.93
C LEU A 71 6.17 2.72 4.49
N ASN A 72 6.54 1.85 3.55
CA ASN A 72 5.67 0.75 3.11
C ASN A 72 5.28 -0.19 4.26
N LEU A 73 6.19 -0.45 5.21
CA LEU A 73 5.90 -1.25 6.39
C LEU A 73 4.93 -0.54 7.36
N ILE A 74 5.11 0.78 7.57
CA ILE A 74 4.18 1.60 8.37
C ILE A 74 2.79 1.58 7.73
N LEU A 75 2.69 1.73 6.41
CA LEU A 75 1.41 1.67 5.68
C LEU A 75 0.77 0.27 5.80
N ALA A 76 1.57 -0.80 5.71
CA ALA A 76 1.10 -2.16 5.89
C ALA A 76 0.52 -2.38 7.30
N ILE A 77 1.23 -1.93 8.34
CA ILE A 77 0.76 -1.99 9.74
C ILE A 77 -0.52 -1.16 9.90
N ALA A 78 -0.61 0.03 9.30
CA ALA A 78 -1.81 0.85 9.35
C ALA A 78 -3.00 0.14 8.69
N CYS A 79 -2.80 -0.51 7.55
CA CYS A 79 -3.83 -1.29 6.86
C CYS A 79 -4.31 -2.48 7.70
N VAL A 80 -3.38 -3.24 8.27
CA VAL A 80 -3.70 -4.38 9.15
C VAL A 80 -4.39 -3.92 10.42
N GLY A 81 -3.89 -2.85 11.05
CA GLY A 81 -4.49 -2.23 12.23
C GLY A 81 -5.92 -1.76 11.95
N ALA A 82 -6.15 -1.09 10.82
CA ALA A 82 -7.49 -0.71 10.36
C ALA A 82 -8.38 -1.93 10.14
N ALA A 83 -7.85 -3.01 9.56
CA ALA A 83 -8.58 -4.26 9.33
C ALA A 83 -8.99 -4.97 10.63
N LEU A 84 -8.14 -4.91 11.67
CA LEU A 84 -8.40 -5.50 12.98
C LEU A 84 -9.38 -4.66 13.82
N THR A 85 -9.23 -3.33 13.75
CA THR A 85 -10.07 -2.37 14.49
C THR A 85 -11.44 -2.16 13.85
N ALA A 86 -11.63 -2.51 12.57
CA ALA A 86 -12.91 -2.42 11.86
C ALA A 86 -14.09 -3.18 12.52
N LYS A 87 -13.82 -4.13 13.44
CA LYS A 87 -14.84 -4.79 14.26
C LYS A 87 -15.17 -4.08 15.58
N ARG A 88 -14.25 -3.26 16.10
CA ARG A 88 -14.27 -2.78 17.49
C ARG A 88 -14.60 -1.29 17.64
N GLN A 89 -14.30 -0.47 16.63
CA GLN A 89 -14.59 0.96 16.63
C GLN A 89 -15.12 1.38 15.26
N GLY A 90 -16.32 1.95 15.20
CA GLY A 90 -17.03 2.33 13.96
C GLY A 90 -16.29 3.34 13.08
N SER A 91 -15.27 4.01 13.59
CA SER A 91 -14.48 5.00 12.87
C SER A 91 -12.99 4.68 12.93
N VAL A 92 -12.54 3.76 12.08
CA VAL A 92 -11.22 3.97 11.47
C VAL A 92 -11.32 5.34 10.80
N SER A 93 -10.55 6.32 11.29
CA SER A 93 -10.63 7.68 10.79
C SER A 93 -10.36 7.65 9.30
N VAL A 94 -11.36 8.03 8.50
CA VAL A 94 -11.27 8.12 7.04
C VAL A 94 -10.01 8.90 6.64
N ALA A 95 -9.65 9.92 7.42
CA ALA A 95 -8.43 10.69 7.26
C ALA A 95 -7.16 9.82 7.28
N ILE A 96 -7.04 8.85 8.20
CA ILE A 96 -5.86 7.96 8.27
C ILE A 96 -5.75 7.13 6.98
N LEU A 97 -6.85 6.57 6.50
CA LEU A 97 -6.83 5.77 5.27
C LEU A 97 -6.52 6.64 4.04
N VAL A 98 -7.04 7.86 3.99
CA VAL A 98 -6.70 8.81 2.91
C VAL A 98 -5.22 9.16 2.95
N VAL A 99 -4.67 9.46 4.12
CA VAL A 99 -3.23 9.73 4.28
C VAL A 99 -2.40 8.52 3.85
N VAL A 100 -2.76 7.31 4.29
CA VAL A 100 -2.09 6.07 3.88
C VAL A 100 -2.10 5.90 2.36
N ALA A 101 -3.23 6.18 1.73
CA ALA A 101 -3.37 6.06 0.28
C ALA A 101 -2.55 7.10 -0.48
N ILE A 102 -2.55 8.36 -0.04
CA ILE A 102 -1.75 9.44 -0.63
C ILE A 102 -0.26 9.11 -0.49
N VAL A 103 0.17 8.70 0.69
CA VAL A 103 1.56 8.33 0.94
C VAL A 103 1.97 7.16 0.05
N GLY A 104 1.14 6.10 -0.07
CA GLY A 104 1.41 5.00 -1.00
C GLY A 104 1.54 5.44 -2.46
N LEU A 105 0.72 6.37 -2.93
CA LEU A 105 0.85 6.94 -4.27
C LEU A 105 2.18 7.68 -4.47
N LEU A 106 2.59 8.48 -3.47
CA LEU A 106 3.85 9.21 -3.51
C LEU A 106 5.06 8.26 -3.49
N LEU A 107 5.01 7.17 -2.73
CA LEU A 107 6.04 6.12 -2.76
C LEU A 107 6.14 5.49 -4.15
N GLY A 108 5.00 5.12 -4.76
CA GLY A 108 4.98 4.58 -6.11
C GLY A 108 5.63 5.53 -7.13
N LEU A 109 5.31 6.83 -7.06
CA LEU A 109 5.93 7.84 -7.92
C LEU A 109 7.44 7.98 -7.68
N ALA A 110 7.89 7.96 -6.42
CA ALA A 110 9.31 8.00 -6.09
C ALA A 110 10.06 6.78 -6.64
N LEU A 111 9.44 5.60 -6.61
CA LEU A 111 10.01 4.38 -7.21
C LEU A 111 10.08 4.45 -8.74
N VAL A 112 9.10 5.07 -9.40
CA VAL A 112 9.15 5.30 -10.86
C VAL A 112 10.31 6.23 -11.22
N ASP A 113 10.46 7.35 -10.49
CA ASP A 113 11.56 8.29 -10.71
C ASP A 113 12.93 7.61 -10.53
N ALA A 114 13.07 6.82 -9.45
CA ALA A 114 14.25 6.01 -9.22
C ALA A 114 14.49 5.00 -10.36
N ALA A 115 13.45 4.31 -10.83
CA ALA A 115 13.56 3.35 -11.93
C ALA A 115 14.05 4.02 -13.24
N PHE A 116 13.60 5.24 -13.53
CA PHE A 116 14.09 6.00 -14.67
C PHE A 116 15.56 6.41 -14.51
N ALA A 117 15.97 6.82 -13.30
CA ALA A 117 17.36 7.16 -13.01
C ALA A 117 18.31 5.94 -13.17
N PHE A 118 17.85 4.74 -12.82
CA PHE A 118 18.64 3.52 -13.01
C PHE A 118 18.65 3.02 -14.46
N ARG A 119 17.65 3.36 -15.26
CA ARG A 119 17.59 2.97 -16.68
C ARG A 119 18.72 3.60 -17.51
N SER A 120 19.26 4.73 -17.09
CA SER A 120 20.38 5.39 -17.76
C SER A 120 21.75 4.82 -17.38
N HIS A 121 21.82 3.95 -16.36
CA HIS A 121 23.04 3.31 -15.91
C HIS A 121 23.06 1.85 -16.39
N GLU A 122 23.75 1.56 -17.49
CA GLU A 122 23.87 0.22 -18.10
C GLU A 122 24.50 -0.84 -17.16
N LEU A 123 25.11 -0.43 -16.05
CA LEU A 123 25.85 -1.28 -15.12
C LEU A 123 24.97 -2.05 -14.13
N ILE A 124 23.71 -1.64 -13.91
CA ILE A 124 22.82 -2.37 -13.00
C ILE A 124 22.13 -3.50 -13.78
N ARG A 125 22.54 -4.74 -13.44
CA ARG A 125 21.97 -6.03 -13.83
C ARG A 125 20.50 -5.92 -14.30
N GLN A 126 20.22 -6.43 -15.51
CA GLN A 126 18.99 -6.26 -16.32
C GLN A 126 17.61 -6.51 -15.64
N GLY A 127 17.53 -6.81 -14.35
CA GLY A 127 16.28 -7.04 -13.60
C GLY A 127 15.86 -5.92 -12.64
N THR A 128 16.80 -5.18 -12.05
CA THR A 128 16.50 -4.22 -10.97
C THR A 128 15.50 -3.11 -11.36
N PRO A 129 15.63 -2.42 -12.52
CA PRO A 129 14.65 -1.39 -12.89
C PRO A 129 13.25 -1.98 -13.16
N ALA A 130 13.17 -3.19 -13.72
CA ALA A 130 11.89 -3.86 -13.94
C ALA A 130 11.17 -4.18 -12.61
N LEU A 131 11.92 -4.66 -11.61
CA LEU A 131 11.39 -4.87 -10.25
C LEU A 131 10.89 -3.56 -9.62
N LEU A 132 11.63 -2.46 -9.77
CA LEU A 132 11.19 -1.15 -9.27
C LEU A 132 9.90 -0.68 -9.95
N PHE A 133 9.75 -0.87 -11.27
CA PHE A 133 8.50 -0.57 -11.97
C PHE A 133 7.33 -1.42 -11.48
N ILE A 134 7.56 -2.72 -11.22
CA ILE A 134 6.53 -3.61 -10.67
C ILE A 134 6.14 -3.17 -9.26
N CYS A 135 7.11 -2.87 -8.39
CA CYS A 135 6.86 -2.36 -7.05
C CYS A 135 6.07 -1.04 -7.09
N ALA A 136 6.47 -0.11 -7.95
CA ALA A 136 5.75 1.14 -8.14
C ALA A 136 4.30 0.93 -8.59
N ALA A 137 4.08 0.04 -9.56
CA ALA A 137 2.74 -0.29 -10.03
C ALA A 137 1.90 -0.92 -8.90
N VAL A 138 2.47 -1.79 -8.08
CA VAL A 138 1.79 -2.40 -6.94
C VAL A 138 1.42 -1.34 -5.90
N ASP A 139 2.32 -0.42 -5.55
CA ASP A 139 2.07 0.66 -4.59
C ASP A 139 0.97 1.62 -5.10
N LEU A 140 0.99 1.96 -6.39
CA LEU A 140 -0.05 2.77 -7.04
C LEU A 140 -1.42 2.06 -7.01
N ILE A 141 -1.46 0.78 -7.38
CA ILE A 141 -2.69 -0.02 -7.34
C ILE A 141 -3.21 -0.12 -5.92
N ALA A 142 -2.35 -0.39 -4.94
CA ALA A 142 -2.73 -0.47 -3.53
C ALA A 142 -3.33 0.86 -3.05
N GLY A 143 -2.71 2.00 -3.38
CA GLY A 143 -3.21 3.33 -3.07
C GLY A 143 -4.57 3.62 -3.70
N VAL A 144 -4.74 3.36 -5.01
CA VAL A 144 -6.01 3.56 -5.73
C VAL A 144 -7.11 2.68 -5.15
N VAL A 145 -6.82 1.39 -4.89
CA VAL A 145 -7.78 0.47 -4.28
C VAL A 145 -8.20 0.95 -2.89
N LEU A 146 -7.27 1.50 -2.10
CA LEU A 146 -7.59 2.08 -0.79
C LEU A 146 -8.51 3.30 -0.90
N ILE A 147 -8.23 4.22 -1.84
CA ILE A 147 -9.08 5.40 -2.11
C ILE A 147 -10.48 4.95 -2.51
N LEU A 148 -10.60 3.98 -3.43
CA LEU A 148 -11.89 3.45 -3.86
C LEU A 148 -12.63 2.76 -2.72
N ALA A 149 -11.93 2.02 -1.86
CA ALA A 149 -12.51 1.38 -0.68
C ALA A 149 -13.03 2.41 0.33
N VAL A 150 -12.32 3.52 0.51
CA VAL A 150 -12.74 4.63 1.36
C VAL A 150 -13.94 5.38 0.74
N ALA A 151 -13.89 5.69 -0.56
CA ALA A 151 -14.96 6.41 -1.26
C ALA A 151 -16.28 5.64 -1.29
N ARG A 152 -16.22 4.30 -1.33
CA ARG A 152 -17.39 3.42 -1.28
C ARG A 152 -17.90 3.15 0.14
N ARG A 153 -17.23 3.65 1.18
CA ARG A 153 -17.68 3.47 2.56
C ARG A 153 -18.95 4.33 2.74
N PRO A 154 -20.12 3.72 3.01
CA PRO A 154 -21.34 4.49 3.21
C PRO A 154 -21.14 5.42 4.42
N ARG A 155 -21.26 6.74 4.22
CA ARG A 155 -21.31 7.69 5.31
C ARG A 155 -22.54 7.37 6.13
N ILE A 156 -22.32 6.89 7.35
CA ILE A 156 -23.36 6.84 8.36
C ILE A 156 -23.26 8.21 9.03
N ASP A 157 -23.96 9.18 8.47
CA ASP A 157 -24.29 10.43 9.16
C ASP A 157 -25.37 10.15 10.22
#